data_AF-A0A956BQF8-F1
#
_entry.id   AF-A0A956BQF8-F1
#
_cell.length_a   1.000
_cell.length_b   1.000
_cell.length_c   1.000
_cell.angle_alpha   90.00
_cell.angle_beta   90.00
_cell.angle_gamma   90.00
#
_symmetry.space_group_name_H-M   'P 1'
#
loop_
_entity.id
_entity.type
_entity.pdbx_description
1 polymer ?
#
loop_
_entity_poly.entity_id
_entity_poly.type
_entity_poly.pdbx_seq_one_letter_code
_entity_poly.pdbx_strand_id
1 'polypeptide(L)'
;MSSGSCALVLAIACAPDEPARDIPPVVWSGEHLDFAPQDGAPEICEGTLSYMDQYVALLADVMRVELDGPVVYVLGSEQGPDLCNVEGALGCAFDDAVYARVAPQEHELVHGVRAFDGFSHVFFDEGAAEVFGDDADVALRVPANGDLLEGIEAGRPTGGLGSMWYPRAGHFAAYLHDRHGPDVTVALLRRTDPYSSAQEAIEVLEEATGMEFDELRTEYEAEPVCEQARYRYPLHGCNEPAALRERCDGSTAVFIDERIACDDPTTVGPRDGELWKYIAFEV
;
A
#
# COMPACT_ATOMS: atom_id res chain seq x y z
N MET A 1 -19.06 -17.22 63.16
CA MET A 1 -18.75 -17.48 61.74
C MET A 1 -18.73 -16.12 61.08
N SER A 2 -17.54 -15.58 60.81
CA SER A 2 -17.36 -14.23 60.26
C SER A 2 -16.85 -14.35 58.84
N SER A 3 -17.68 -14.00 57.87
CA SER A 3 -17.33 -13.97 56.45
C SER A 3 -16.67 -12.63 56.15
N GLY A 4 -15.39 -12.66 55.77
CA GLY A 4 -14.67 -11.51 55.26
C GLY A 4 -14.79 -11.44 53.74
N SER A 5 -15.41 -10.38 53.22
CA SER A 5 -15.41 -10.06 51.79
C SER A 5 -14.09 -9.39 51.42
N CYS A 6 -13.29 -10.04 50.57
CA CYS A 6 -12.20 -9.41 49.84
C CYS A 6 -12.77 -8.66 48.64
N ALA A 7 -12.70 -7.33 48.66
CA ALA A 7 -12.94 -6.51 47.48
C ALA A 7 -11.69 -6.56 46.59
N LEU A 8 -11.83 -7.12 45.39
CA LEU A 8 -10.80 -7.14 44.36
C LEU A 8 -10.87 -5.81 43.60
N VAL A 9 -9.85 -4.96 43.74
CA VAL A 9 -9.68 -3.73 42.95
C VAL A 9 -8.90 -4.10 41.69
N LEU A 10 -9.58 -4.14 40.55
CA LEU A 10 -8.95 -4.25 39.24
C LEU A 10 -8.40 -2.88 38.84
N ALA A 11 -7.08 -2.72 38.94
CA ALA A 11 -6.39 -1.57 38.37
C ALA A 11 -6.30 -1.77 36.86
N ILE A 12 -7.14 -1.07 36.10
CA ILE A 12 -6.99 -0.92 34.65
C ILE A 12 -5.86 0.07 34.46
N ALA A 13 -4.65 -0.43 34.20
CA ALA A 13 -3.53 0.42 33.81
C ALA A 13 -3.74 0.78 32.34
N CYS A 14 -4.17 2.02 32.05
CA CYS A 14 -4.13 2.54 30.69
C CYS A 14 -2.67 2.55 30.23
N ALA A 15 -2.37 1.89 29.11
CA ALA A 15 -1.11 2.12 28.43
C ALA A 15 -1.02 3.62 28.08
N PRO A 16 0.16 4.25 28.22
CA PRO A 16 0.31 5.64 27.83
C PRO A 16 0.02 5.77 26.33
N ASP A 17 -0.87 6.70 25.96
CA ASP A 17 -1.11 7.06 24.57
C ASP A 17 0.23 7.45 23.92
N GLU A 18 0.54 6.89 22.74
CA GLU A 18 1.68 7.36 21.98
C GLU A 18 1.50 8.85 21.67
N PRO A 19 2.53 9.69 21.83
CA PRO A 19 2.39 11.12 21.54
C PRO A 19 2.01 11.28 20.07
N ALA A 20 0.94 12.05 19.82
CA ALA A 20 0.52 12.38 18.46
C ALA A 20 1.72 12.91 17.66
N ARG A 21 1.93 12.36 16.47
CA ARG A 21 2.98 12.83 15.55
C ARG A 21 2.63 14.24 15.09
N ASP A 22 3.65 15.09 14.98
CA ASP A 22 3.48 16.47 14.54
C ASP A 22 3.31 16.50 13.01
N ILE A 23 2.16 17.00 12.56
CA ILE A 23 1.84 17.18 11.14
C ILE A 23 2.15 18.64 10.79
N PRO A 24 3.06 18.91 9.83
CA PRO A 24 3.33 20.27 9.36
C PRO A 24 2.08 20.94 8.77
N PRO A 25 2.09 22.27 8.59
CA PRO A 25 0.99 22.94 7.89
C PRO A 25 0.78 22.37 6.49
N VAL A 26 -0.46 22.03 6.15
CA VAL A 26 -0.87 21.65 4.80
C VAL A 26 -0.64 22.83 3.85
N VAL A 27 0.13 22.60 2.78
CA VAL A 27 0.45 23.62 1.76
C VAL A 27 -0.32 23.42 0.46
N TRP A 28 -0.92 22.24 0.28
CA TRP A 28 -1.74 21.89 -0.87
C TRP A 28 -2.82 20.90 -0.47
N SER A 29 -4.01 21.03 -1.03
CA SER A 29 -5.17 20.16 -0.78
C SER A 29 -5.85 19.81 -2.10
N GLY A 30 -6.09 18.52 -2.32
CA GLY A 30 -6.91 17.95 -3.37
C GLY A 30 -8.30 17.54 -2.86
N GLU A 31 -8.98 16.66 -3.58
CA GLU A 31 -10.27 16.11 -3.14
C GLU A 31 -10.07 14.98 -2.10
N HIS A 32 -9.00 14.22 -2.23
CA HIS A 32 -8.72 13.00 -1.47
C HIS A 32 -7.39 13.04 -0.73
N LEU A 33 -6.51 14.03 -0.98
CA LEU A 33 -5.20 14.13 -0.37
C LEU A 33 -4.85 15.55 0.09
N ASP A 34 -4.33 15.66 1.30
CA ASP A 34 -3.69 16.86 1.85
C ASP A 34 -2.18 16.65 1.87
N PHE A 35 -1.41 17.65 1.43
CA PHE A 35 0.06 17.58 1.38
C PHE A 35 0.71 18.54 2.38
N ALA A 36 1.51 17.99 3.29
CA ALA A 36 2.12 18.69 4.42
C ALA A 36 3.65 18.42 4.48
N PRO A 37 4.45 19.09 3.65
CA PRO A 37 5.90 18.90 3.65
C PRO A 37 6.55 19.50 4.90
N GLN A 38 7.58 18.83 5.42
CA GLN A 38 8.44 19.39 6.45
C GLN A 38 9.35 20.50 5.89
N ASP A 39 9.84 21.35 6.78
CA ASP A 39 10.90 22.30 6.43
C ASP A 39 12.12 21.54 5.84
N GLY A 40 12.52 21.95 4.63
CA GLY A 40 13.62 21.33 3.89
C GLY A 40 13.28 20.03 3.17
N ALA A 41 12.00 19.66 3.07
CA ALA A 41 11.55 18.58 2.18
C ALA A 41 11.95 18.88 0.72
N PRO A 42 12.25 17.84 -0.09
CA PRO A 42 12.62 18.04 -1.48
C PRO A 42 11.48 18.65 -2.29
N GLU A 43 11.83 19.43 -3.32
CA GLU A 43 10.85 19.90 -4.31
C GLU A 43 10.33 18.72 -5.14
N ILE A 44 9.04 18.76 -5.47
CA ILE A 44 8.36 17.77 -6.30
C ILE A 44 7.89 18.41 -7.62
N CYS A 45 7.72 17.58 -8.63
CA CYS A 45 7.27 18.00 -9.95
C CYS A 45 5.80 18.37 -9.98
N GLU A 46 5.44 19.21 -10.95
CA GLU A 46 4.12 19.84 -11.05
C GLU A 46 2.98 18.80 -11.09
N GLY A 47 3.20 17.66 -11.75
CA GLY A 47 2.21 16.59 -11.84
C GLY A 47 2.04 15.72 -10.59
N THR A 48 2.99 15.74 -9.65
CA THR A 48 3.05 14.76 -8.54
C THR A 48 1.83 14.82 -7.62
N LEU A 49 1.39 16.01 -7.21
CA LEU A 49 0.28 16.13 -6.25
C LEU A 49 -1.06 15.74 -6.85
N SER A 50 -1.33 16.16 -8.09
CA SER A 50 -2.55 15.77 -8.80
C SER A 50 -2.60 14.27 -9.06
N TYR A 51 -1.44 13.67 -9.39
CA TYR A 51 -1.29 12.22 -9.51
C TYR A 51 -1.65 11.50 -8.21
N MET A 52 -1.06 11.92 -7.08
CA MET A 52 -1.30 11.30 -5.78
C MET A 52 -2.75 11.38 -5.34
N ASP A 53 -3.41 12.52 -5.52
CA ASP A 53 -4.83 12.72 -5.18
C ASP A 53 -5.75 11.79 -5.98
N GLN A 54 -5.52 11.70 -7.29
CA GLN A 54 -6.24 10.75 -8.14
C GLN A 54 -5.94 9.31 -7.73
N TYR A 55 -4.69 9.00 -7.38
CA TYR A 55 -4.28 7.67 -6.97
C TYR A 55 -4.96 7.22 -5.68
N VAL A 56 -5.12 8.12 -4.69
CA VAL A 56 -5.89 7.86 -3.47
C VAL A 56 -7.34 7.51 -3.80
N ALA A 57 -7.97 8.21 -4.74
CA ALA A 57 -9.33 7.89 -5.18
C ALA A 57 -9.44 6.47 -5.78
N LEU A 58 -8.47 6.09 -6.60
CA LEU A 58 -8.41 4.77 -7.24
C LEU A 58 -8.17 3.65 -6.21
N LEU A 59 -7.30 3.91 -5.22
CA LEU A 59 -7.04 3.00 -4.11
C LEU A 59 -8.31 2.80 -3.26
N ALA A 60 -9.02 3.88 -2.95
CA ALA A 60 -10.27 3.82 -2.21
C ALA A 60 -11.32 2.98 -2.97
N ASP A 61 -11.45 3.16 -4.29
CA ASP A 61 -12.39 2.38 -5.11
C ASP A 61 -12.01 0.88 -5.16
N VAL A 62 -10.76 0.55 -5.47
CA VAL A 62 -10.34 -0.86 -5.64
C VAL A 62 -10.37 -1.64 -4.33
N MET A 63 -10.04 -1.01 -3.21
CA MET A 63 -10.13 -1.60 -1.87
C MET A 63 -11.52 -1.43 -1.25
N ARG A 64 -12.41 -0.68 -1.91
CA ARG A 64 -13.77 -0.32 -1.48
C ARG A 64 -13.84 0.43 -0.16
N VAL A 65 -12.80 1.18 0.20
CA VAL A 65 -12.72 1.94 1.44
C VAL A 65 -13.48 3.26 1.29
N GLU A 66 -14.33 3.58 2.26
CA GLU A 66 -14.99 4.89 2.33
C GLU A 66 -14.08 5.87 3.07
N LEU A 67 -13.65 6.93 2.39
CA LEU A 67 -12.87 8.01 3.01
C LEU A 67 -13.81 8.96 3.75
N ASP A 68 -13.53 9.26 5.02
CA ASP A 68 -14.24 10.28 5.79
C ASP A 68 -13.48 11.63 5.87
N GLY A 69 -12.36 11.72 5.13
CA GLY A 69 -11.51 12.89 4.96
C GLY A 69 -10.38 12.61 3.95
N PRO A 70 -9.56 13.62 3.61
CA PRO A 70 -8.38 13.42 2.79
C PRO A 70 -7.29 12.66 3.55
N VAL A 71 -6.54 11.80 2.85
CA VAL A 71 -5.29 11.21 3.36
C VAL A 71 -4.26 12.33 3.53
N VAL A 72 -3.64 12.44 4.70
CA VAL A 72 -2.60 13.45 4.94
C VAL A 72 -1.23 12.88 4.57
N TYR A 73 -0.57 13.46 3.57
CA TYR A 73 0.76 13.05 3.13
C TYR A 73 1.83 14.01 3.65
N VAL A 74 2.64 13.53 4.59
CA VAL A 74 3.77 14.24 5.18
C VAL A 74 5.05 13.85 4.47
N LEU A 75 5.60 14.79 3.68
CA LEU A 75 6.91 14.61 3.05
C LEU A 75 8.02 15.08 3.99
N GLY A 76 8.85 14.14 4.43
CA GLY A 76 10.00 14.38 5.30
C GLY A 76 11.17 15.04 4.57
N SER A 77 11.97 15.78 5.33
CA SER A 77 13.28 16.27 4.86
C SER A 77 14.38 15.28 5.20
N GLU A 78 15.46 15.20 4.41
CA GLU A 78 16.60 14.30 4.71
C GLU A 78 17.26 14.58 6.07
N GLN A 79 17.19 15.83 6.53
CA GLN A 79 17.77 16.31 7.79
C GLN A 79 16.73 16.37 8.92
N GLY A 80 15.47 16.04 8.63
CA GLY A 80 14.38 16.05 9.59
C GLY A 80 14.47 14.89 10.57
N PRO A 81 13.66 14.91 11.65
CA PRO A 81 13.55 13.77 12.56
C PRO A 81 13.11 12.51 11.80
N ASP A 82 13.34 11.35 12.40
CA ASP A 82 12.76 10.10 11.90
C ASP A 82 11.24 10.17 12.00
N LEU A 83 10.58 9.97 10.86
CA LEU A 83 9.13 9.96 10.77
C LEU A 83 8.56 8.61 11.21
N CYS A 84 9.30 7.55 10.90
CA CYS A 84 8.93 6.17 11.14
C CYS A 84 9.73 5.61 12.32
N ASN A 85 9.10 4.74 13.11
CA ASN A 85 9.74 4.09 14.26
C ASN A 85 10.74 2.98 13.85
N VAL A 86 11.00 2.84 12.54
CA VAL A 86 11.86 1.81 11.95
C VAL A 86 13.00 2.50 11.22
N GLU A 87 14.23 2.22 11.66
CA GLU A 87 15.44 2.75 11.03
C GLU A 87 15.54 2.31 9.57
N GLY A 88 15.70 3.27 8.65
CA GLY A 88 15.84 3.01 7.23
C GLY A 88 14.54 2.81 6.45
N ALA A 89 13.37 2.88 7.09
CA ALA A 89 12.10 2.87 6.37
C ALA A 89 11.97 4.13 5.48
N LEU A 90 11.59 3.94 4.21
CA LEU A 90 11.36 5.04 3.27
C LEU A 90 10.03 5.76 3.54
N GLY A 91 9.09 5.06 4.18
CA GLY A 91 7.84 5.60 4.67
C GLY A 91 7.15 4.68 5.65
N CYS A 92 6.00 5.15 6.12
CA CYS A 92 5.08 4.45 7.02
C CYS A 92 3.73 5.17 7.02
N ALA A 93 2.65 4.46 7.32
CA ALA A 93 1.35 5.05 7.58
C ALA A 93 0.92 4.86 9.04
N PHE A 94 0.24 5.87 9.59
CA PHE A 94 -0.37 5.83 10.91
C PHE A 94 -1.67 6.61 10.87
N ASP A 95 -2.76 5.95 11.30
CA ASP A 95 -4.10 6.49 11.13
C ASP A 95 -4.31 6.97 9.68
N ASP A 96 -4.93 8.13 9.46
CA ASP A 96 -5.18 8.73 8.15
C ASP A 96 -3.97 9.45 7.53
N ALA A 97 -2.77 9.27 8.08
CA ALA A 97 -1.56 9.98 7.64
C ALA A 97 -0.47 9.05 7.11
N VAL A 98 0.09 9.42 5.96
CA VAL A 98 1.28 8.84 5.35
C VAL A 98 2.48 9.71 5.64
N TYR A 99 3.58 9.09 6.06
CA TYR A 99 4.85 9.75 6.29
C TYR A 99 5.90 9.12 5.39
N ALA A 100 6.54 9.89 4.53
CA ALA A 100 7.52 9.35 3.59
C ALA A 100 8.68 10.32 3.35
N ARG A 101 9.83 9.80 2.93
CA ARG A 101 11.01 10.59 2.53
C ARG A 101 11.03 10.95 1.04
N VAL A 102 10.15 10.33 0.25
CA VAL A 102 10.02 10.50 -1.19
C VAL A 102 8.56 10.70 -1.56
N ALA A 103 8.28 11.34 -2.70
CA ALA A 103 6.91 11.51 -3.20
C ALA A 103 6.85 11.32 -4.73
N PRO A 104 5.86 10.56 -5.23
CA PRO A 104 4.92 9.74 -4.48
C PRO A 104 5.62 8.55 -3.81
N GLN A 105 5.07 8.05 -2.71
CA GLN A 105 5.36 6.73 -2.16
C GLN A 105 4.02 5.99 -2.23
N GLU A 106 3.84 5.17 -3.27
CA GLU A 106 2.56 4.54 -3.61
C GLU A 106 2.18 3.42 -2.63
N HIS A 107 3.16 2.67 -2.14
CA HIS A 107 2.99 1.61 -1.13
C HIS A 107 2.34 2.14 0.16
N GLU A 108 2.88 3.23 0.71
CA GLU A 108 2.34 3.88 1.90
C GLU A 108 1.00 4.56 1.64
N LEU A 109 0.71 5.02 0.41
CA LEU A 109 -0.62 5.52 0.07
C LEU A 109 -1.67 4.41 0.15
N VAL A 110 -1.31 3.16 -0.18
CA VAL A 110 -2.20 2.00 0.04
C VAL A 110 -2.54 1.88 1.52
N HIS A 111 -1.53 1.94 2.40
CA HIS A 111 -1.70 1.89 3.84
C HIS A 111 -2.51 3.08 4.39
N GLY A 112 -2.24 4.29 3.91
CA GLY A 112 -2.96 5.51 4.30
C GLY A 112 -4.44 5.47 3.94
N VAL A 113 -4.79 4.93 2.76
CA VAL A 113 -6.21 4.67 2.41
C VAL A 113 -6.78 3.56 3.29
N ARG A 114 -6.05 2.46 3.45
CA ARG A 114 -6.53 1.29 4.22
C ARG A 114 -6.90 1.67 5.65
N ALA A 115 -6.14 2.56 6.28
CA ALA A 115 -6.31 2.94 7.67
C ALA A 115 -7.71 3.49 8.03
N PHE A 116 -8.47 4.04 7.08
CA PHE A 116 -9.87 4.47 7.30
C PHE A 116 -10.80 3.30 7.69
N ASP A 117 -10.50 2.09 7.24
CA ASP A 117 -11.21 0.85 7.60
C ASP A 117 -10.37 0.00 8.61
N GLY A 118 -9.35 0.57 9.25
CA GLY A 118 -8.37 -0.12 10.11
C GLY A 118 -7.26 -0.88 9.33
N PHE A 119 -6.25 -1.44 9.99
CA PHE A 119 -5.25 -2.30 9.33
C PHE A 119 -5.68 -3.76 9.33
N SER A 120 -5.14 -4.55 8.39
CA SER A 120 -5.44 -5.99 8.28
C SER A 120 -4.31 -6.88 8.82
N HIS A 121 -4.43 -8.20 8.65
CA HIS A 121 -3.32 -9.11 8.91
C HIS A 121 -2.11 -8.71 8.06
N VAL A 122 -0.97 -8.48 8.70
CA VAL A 122 0.22 -7.82 8.13
C VAL A 122 0.67 -8.41 6.77
N PHE A 123 0.65 -9.73 6.60
CA PHE A 123 1.02 -10.34 5.31
C PHE A 123 0.11 -9.89 4.15
N PHE A 124 -1.20 -9.74 4.39
CA PHE A 124 -2.16 -9.35 3.37
C PHE A 124 -2.18 -7.83 3.17
N ASP A 125 -1.95 -7.07 4.24
CA ASP A 125 -1.80 -5.62 4.21
C ASP A 125 -0.62 -5.21 3.33
N GLU A 126 0.57 -5.76 3.61
CA GLU A 126 1.77 -5.52 2.80
C GLU A 126 1.62 -6.11 1.40
N GLY A 127 0.92 -7.25 1.25
CA GLY A 127 0.63 -7.81 -0.06
C GLY A 127 -0.24 -6.90 -0.93
N ALA A 128 -1.22 -6.22 -0.35
CA ALA A 128 -2.03 -5.24 -1.07
C ALA A 128 -1.19 -4.01 -1.45
N ALA A 129 -0.32 -3.53 -0.55
CA ALA A 129 0.58 -2.42 -0.81
C ALA A 129 1.59 -2.74 -1.93
N GLU A 130 2.08 -3.98 -2.00
CA GLU A 130 2.96 -4.47 -3.06
C GLU A 130 2.27 -4.66 -4.43
N VAL A 131 0.98 -4.98 -4.43
CA VAL A 131 0.20 -5.15 -5.67
C VAL A 131 -0.26 -3.82 -6.23
N PHE A 132 -0.83 -2.99 -5.37
CA PHE A 132 -1.47 -1.75 -5.77
C PHE A 132 -0.53 -0.58 -5.73
N GLY A 133 0.56 -0.65 -4.96
CA GLY A 133 1.60 0.36 -4.88
C GLY A 133 2.89 -0.06 -5.59
N ASP A 134 3.83 0.87 -5.64
CA ASP A 134 5.18 0.66 -6.16
C ASP A 134 6.18 1.19 -5.14
N ASP A 135 7.01 0.28 -4.64
CA ASP A 135 8.14 0.61 -3.81
C ASP A 135 9.24 1.22 -4.66
N ALA A 136 9.65 2.41 -4.27
CA ALA A 136 10.70 3.17 -4.92
C ALA A 136 12.04 2.41 -4.98
N ASP A 137 12.28 1.48 -4.05
CA ASP A 137 13.50 0.69 -3.97
C ASP A 137 13.50 -0.55 -4.90
N VAL A 138 14.30 -0.45 -5.96
CA VAL A 138 14.54 -1.52 -6.94
C VAL A 138 15.13 -2.79 -6.30
N ALA A 139 15.83 -2.70 -5.17
CA ALA A 139 16.48 -3.84 -4.53
C ALA A 139 15.48 -4.87 -3.98
N LEU A 140 14.24 -4.46 -3.69
CA LEU A 140 13.16 -5.34 -3.22
C LEU A 140 12.36 -5.98 -4.37
N ARG A 141 12.58 -5.55 -5.63
CA ARG A 141 11.93 -6.12 -6.82
C ARG A 141 12.52 -7.47 -7.25
N VAL A 142 12.71 -8.37 -6.29
CA VAL A 142 13.16 -9.73 -6.54
C VAL A 142 11.97 -10.66 -6.80
N PRO A 143 12.16 -11.80 -7.47
CA PRO A 143 11.10 -12.79 -7.62
C PRO A 143 10.60 -13.33 -6.27
N ALA A 144 9.29 -13.58 -6.18
CA ALA A 144 8.68 -14.20 -5.01
C ALA A 144 9.40 -15.50 -4.60
N ASN A 145 9.68 -15.65 -3.31
CA ASN A 145 10.40 -16.80 -2.76
C ASN A 145 9.82 -17.23 -1.39
N GLY A 146 10.34 -18.32 -0.83
CA GLY A 146 9.86 -18.91 0.41
C GLY A 146 8.52 -19.66 0.29
N ASP A 147 8.12 -20.35 1.35
CA ASP A 147 6.82 -21.04 1.46
C ASP A 147 5.68 -20.05 1.81
N LEU A 148 4.49 -20.26 1.24
CA LEU A 148 3.36 -19.34 1.44
C LEU A 148 2.87 -19.32 2.90
N LEU A 149 2.76 -20.49 3.53
CA LEU A 149 2.29 -20.58 4.92
C LEU A 149 3.30 -19.95 5.87
N GLU A 150 4.59 -20.19 5.65
CA GLU A 150 5.66 -19.53 6.42
C GLU A 150 5.58 -17.99 6.32
N GLY A 151 5.26 -17.46 5.13
CA GLY A 151 5.05 -16.04 4.91
C GLY A 151 3.85 -15.48 5.69
N ILE A 152 2.70 -16.18 5.64
CA ILE A 152 1.51 -15.80 6.41
C ILE A 152 1.81 -15.84 7.92
N GLU A 153 2.46 -16.90 8.41
CA GLU A 153 2.86 -17.04 9.82
C GLU A 153 3.90 -16.00 10.28
N ALA A 154 4.67 -15.44 9.34
CA ALA A 154 5.63 -14.37 9.61
C ALA A 154 4.97 -13.01 9.82
N GLY A 155 3.73 -12.80 9.36
CA GLY A 155 2.97 -11.57 9.58
C GLY A 155 2.65 -11.40 11.08
N ARG A 156 3.33 -10.46 11.75
CA ARG A 156 3.15 -10.22 13.19
C ARG A 156 2.92 -8.74 13.50
N PRO A 157 2.02 -8.41 14.43
CA PRO A 157 1.70 -7.01 14.75
C PRO A 157 2.91 -6.24 15.32
N THR A 158 3.74 -6.89 16.16
CA THR A 158 4.84 -6.21 16.87
C THR A 158 6.19 -6.26 16.15
N GLY A 159 6.23 -6.68 14.90
CA GLY A 159 7.48 -6.83 14.14
C GLY A 159 7.37 -6.54 12.64
N GLY A 160 6.17 -6.20 12.15
CA GLY A 160 5.92 -6.06 10.73
C GLY A 160 6.13 -7.38 9.98
N LEU A 161 6.25 -7.26 8.66
CA LEU A 161 6.64 -8.37 7.79
C LEU A 161 8.16 -8.29 7.56
N GLY A 162 8.85 -9.42 7.57
CA GLY A 162 10.25 -9.44 7.16
C GLY A 162 10.38 -9.11 5.67
N SER A 163 11.32 -8.23 5.28
CA SER A 163 11.48 -7.76 3.88
C SER A 163 11.56 -8.89 2.83
N MET A 164 12.08 -10.06 3.21
CA MET A 164 12.12 -11.24 2.34
C MET A 164 10.74 -11.76 1.89
N TRP A 165 9.69 -11.43 2.64
CA TRP A 165 8.32 -11.90 2.39
C TRP A 165 7.47 -10.93 1.58
N TYR A 166 7.88 -9.67 1.43
CA TYR A 166 7.15 -8.66 0.64
C TYR A 166 6.90 -9.13 -0.80
N PRO A 167 7.90 -9.64 -1.55
CA PRO A 167 7.67 -10.16 -2.90
C PRO A 167 6.68 -11.32 -2.95
N ARG A 168 6.64 -12.16 -1.90
CA ARG A 168 5.71 -13.29 -1.80
C ARG A 168 4.30 -12.81 -1.51
N ALA A 169 4.16 -11.87 -0.58
CA ALA A 169 2.90 -11.24 -0.21
C ALA A 169 2.26 -10.55 -1.43
N GLY A 170 3.03 -9.71 -2.13
CA GLY A 170 2.58 -9.03 -3.35
C GLY A 170 2.17 -10.03 -4.44
N HIS A 171 3.03 -10.99 -4.76
CA HIS A 171 2.72 -11.97 -5.81
C HIS A 171 1.48 -12.81 -5.47
N PHE A 172 1.27 -13.16 -4.19
CA PHE A 172 0.08 -13.89 -3.77
C PHE A 172 -1.18 -13.01 -3.82
N ALA A 173 -1.11 -11.77 -3.37
CA ALA A 173 -2.22 -10.82 -3.47
C ALA A 173 -2.62 -10.57 -4.94
N ALA A 174 -1.66 -10.49 -5.86
CA ALA A 174 -1.92 -10.37 -7.30
C ALA A 174 -2.64 -11.61 -7.84
N TYR A 175 -2.15 -12.80 -7.51
CA TYR A 175 -2.80 -14.06 -7.87
C TYR A 175 -4.25 -14.13 -7.38
N LEU A 176 -4.49 -13.77 -6.11
CA LEU A 176 -5.84 -13.76 -5.55
C LEU A 176 -6.75 -12.78 -6.29
N HIS A 177 -6.27 -11.56 -6.52
CA HIS A 177 -7.00 -10.53 -7.25
C HIS A 177 -7.35 -10.97 -8.68
N ASP A 178 -6.39 -11.54 -9.41
CA ASP A 178 -6.56 -11.93 -10.80
C ASP A 178 -7.42 -13.18 -10.98
N ARG A 179 -7.26 -14.18 -10.11
CA ARG A 179 -7.94 -15.49 -10.26
C ARG A 179 -9.27 -15.57 -9.56
N HIS A 180 -9.41 -14.90 -8.42
CA HIS A 180 -10.61 -14.97 -7.58
C HIS A 180 -11.35 -13.62 -7.50
N GLY A 181 -10.79 -12.56 -8.10
CA GLY A 181 -11.40 -11.25 -8.17
C GLY A 181 -11.08 -10.36 -6.95
N PRO A 182 -11.40 -9.05 -7.05
CA PRO A 182 -11.10 -8.07 -6.01
C PRO A 182 -11.80 -8.35 -4.68
N ASP A 183 -12.92 -9.08 -4.70
CA ASP A 183 -13.71 -9.41 -3.50
C ASP A 183 -12.90 -10.19 -2.47
N VAL A 184 -11.98 -11.05 -2.91
CA VAL A 184 -11.13 -11.84 -2.00
C VAL A 184 -10.12 -10.96 -1.28
N THR A 185 -9.44 -10.06 -2.00
CA THR A 185 -8.51 -9.09 -1.41
C THR A 185 -9.23 -8.19 -0.41
N VAL A 186 -10.40 -7.66 -0.78
CA VAL A 186 -11.23 -6.82 0.11
C VAL A 186 -11.68 -7.60 1.34
N ALA A 187 -12.05 -8.88 1.20
CA ALA A 187 -12.45 -9.72 2.33
C ALA A 187 -11.31 -9.91 3.32
N LEU A 188 -10.10 -10.22 2.84
CA LEU A 188 -8.91 -10.35 3.70
C LEU A 188 -8.59 -9.05 4.42
N LEU A 189 -8.57 -7.94 3.68
CA LEU A 189 -8.28 -6.64 4.24
C LEU A 189 -9.28 -6.27 5.34
N ARG A 190 -10.58 -6.49 5.14
CA ARG A 190 -11.63 -6.04 6.08
C ARG A 190 -11.93 -6.99 7.24
N ARG A 191 -11.73 -8.29 7.04
CA ARG A 191 -12.16 -9.32 7.99
C ARG A 191 -11.03 -9.86 8.84
N THR A 192 -9.81 -9.40 8.60
CA THR A 192 -8.65 -9.64 9.46
C THR A 192 -8.21 -8.32 10.06
N ASP A 193 -7.46 -8.41 11.16
CA ASP A 193 -6.84 -7.29 11.84
C ASP A 193 -5.36 -7.63 12.11
N PRO A 194 -4.53 -6.67 12.59
CA PRO A 194 -3.10 -6.92 12.77
C PRO A 194 -2.77 -8.02 13.79
N TYR A 195 -3.72 -8.41 14.64
CA TYR A 195 -3.57 -9.45 15.67
C TYR A 195 -4.19 -10.78 15.25
N SER A 196 -4.85 -10.85 14.10
CA SER A 196 -5.34 -12.12 13.54
C SER A 196 -4.17 -13.09 13.40
N SER A 197 -4.40 -14.34 13.80
CA SER A 197 -3.47 -15.43 13.57
C SER A 197 -3.46 -15.85 12.11
N ALA A 198 -2.41 -16.55 11.68
CA ALA A 198 -2.36 -17.16 10.36
C ALA A 198 -3.57 -18.06 10.08
N GLN A 199 -4.03 -18.81 11.10
CA GLN A 199 -5.20 -19.68 10.97
C GLN A 199 -6.48 -18.88 10.72
N GLU A 200 -6.72 -17.79 11.45
CA GLU A 200 -7.90 -16.93 11.24
C GLU A 200 -7.87 -16.28 9.85
N ALA A 201 -6.69 -15.84 9.40
CA ALA A 201 -6.55 -15.25 8.07
C ALA A 201 -6.75 -16.29 6.95
N ILE A 202 -6.29 -17.53 7.16
CA ILE A 202 -6.55 -18.66 6.26
C ILE A 202 -8.05 -18.99 6.22
N GLU A 203 -8.75 -19.00 7.34
CA GLU A 203 -10.20 -19.24 7.35
C GLU A 203 -10.98 -18.18 6.55
N VAL A 204 -10.57 -16.91 6.63
CA VAL A 204 -11.13 -15.84 5.78
C VAL A 204 -10.84 -16.09 4.30
N LEU A 205 -9.61 -16.51 3.98
CA LEU A 205 -9.18 -16.84 2.62
C LEU A 205 -10.00 -17.99 2.03
N GLU A 206 -10.18 -19.07 2.77
CA GLU A 206 -10.96 -20.24 2.36
C GLU A 206 -12.43 -19.88 2.14
N GLU A 207 -13.02 -19.09 3.04
CA GLU A 207 -14.41 -18.63 2.88
C GLU A 207 -14.58 -17.72 1.66
N ALA A 208 -13.64 -16.79 1.44
CA ALA A 208 -13.72 -15.83 0.34
C ALA A 208 -13.49 -16.48 -1.04
N THR A 209 -12.60 -17.46 -1.11
CA THR A 209 -12.28 -18.18 -2.35
C THR A 209 -13.21 -19.37 -2.61
N GLY A 210 -13.80 -19.93 -1.55
CA GLY A 210 -14.55 -21.19 -1.59
C GLY A 210 -13.66 -22.43 -1.77
N MET A 211 -12.36 -22.31 -1.50
CA MET A 211 -11.36 -23.38 -1.66
C MET A 211 -10.70 -23.68 -0.32
N GLU A 212 -10.31 -24.94 -0.11
CA GLU A 212 -9.44 -25.30 1.03
C GLU A 212 -8.03 -24.74 0.78
N PHE A 213 -7.34 -24.33 1.84
CA PHE A 213 -6.05 -23.65 1.75
C PHE A 213 -4.97 -24.51 1.08
N ASP A 214 -4.96 -25.82 1.34
CA ASP A 214 -4.01 -26.73 0.70
C ASP A 214 -4.23 -26.83 -0.82
N GLU A 215 -5.48 -26.73 -1.27
CA GLU A 215 -5.82 -26.70 -2.70
C GLU A 215 -5.36 -25.38 -3.32
N LEU A 216 -5.72 -24.25 -2.70
CA LEU A 216 -5.33 -22.91 -3.13
C LEU A 216 -3.80 -22.73 -3.17
N ARG A 217 -3.09 -23.22 -2.16
CA ARG A 217 -1.63 -23.21 -2.11
C ARG A 217 -1.04 -24.02 -3.25
N THR A 218 -1.57 -25.22 -3.50
CA THR A 218 -1.10 -26.08 -4.60
C THR A 218 -1.31 -25.40 -5.96
N GLU A 219 -2.44 -24.72 -6.16
CA GLU A 219 -2.67 -23.95 -7.39
C GLU A 219 -1.72 -22.76 -7.51
N TYR A 220 -1.55 -21.98 -6.45
CA TYR A 220 -0.65 -20.83 -6.42
C TYR A 220 0.81 -21.23 -6.67
N GLU A 221 1.27 -22.36 -6.12
CA GLU A 221 2.63 -22.86 -6.33
C GLU A 221 2.92 -23.23 -7.80
N ALA A 222 1.88 -23.42 -8.62
CA ALA A 222 2.01 -23.62 -10.05
C ALA A 222 2.12 -22.30 -10.84
N GLU A 223 1.88 -21.15 -10.22
CA GLU A 223 1.99 -19.85 -10.88
C GLU A 223 3.45 -19.51 -11.22
N PRO A 224 3.72 -18.99 -12.44
CA PRO A 224 5.07 -18.57 -12.79
C PRO A 224 5.57 -17.44 -11.89
N VAL A 225 6.67 -17.70 -11.18
CA VAL A 225 7.32 -16.67 -10.36
C VAL A 225 7.80 -15.52 -11.25
N CYS A 226 7.48 -14.30 -10.85
CA CYS A 226 7.91 -13.08 -11.52
C CYS A 226 8.30 -11.97 -10.53
N GLU A 227 8.99 -10.95 -11.05
CA GLU A 227 9.34 -9.73 -10.31
C GLU A 227 8.10 -8.83 -10.15
N GLN A 228 8.08 -8.00 -9.10
CA GLN A 228 6.98 -7.08 -8.76
C GLN A 228 6.45 -6.26 -9.93
N ALA A 229 7.34 -5.74 -10.78
CA ALA A 229 6.97 -4.96 -11.96
C ALA A 229 6.03 -5.70 -12.93
N ARG A 230 5.91 -7.04 -12.85
CA ARG A 230 5.06 -7.86 -13.71
C ARG A 230 3.73 -8.28 -13.10
N TYR A 231 3.60 -8.29 -11.77
CA TYR A 231 2.37 -8.67 -11.09
C TYR A 231 1.63 -7.50 -10.46
N ARG A 232 2.26 -6.32 -10.38
CA ARG A 232 1.59 -5.11 -9.90
C ARG A 232 0.40 -4.73 -10.79
N TYR A 233 -0.60 -4.11 -10.17
CA TYR A 233 -1.80 -3.61 -10.84
C TYR A 233 -1.68 -2.10 -11.05
N PRO A 234 -1.44 -1.60 -12.27
CA PRO A 234 -1.20 -0.18 -12.52
C PRO A 234 -2.50 0.64 -12.53
N LEU A 235 -3.04 0.94 -11.34
CA LEU A 235 -4.33 1.61 -11.13
C LEU A 235 -4.51 2.86 -11.99
N HIS A 236 -3.53 3.76 -11.99
CA HIS A 236 -3.61 5.04 -12.71
C HIS A 236 -3.66 4.85 -14.23
N GLY A 237 -2.69 4.12 -14.81
CA GLY A 237 -2.62 3.92 -16.26
C GLY A 237 -3.85 3.22 -16.86
N CYS A 238 -4.49 2.33 -16.10
CA CYS A 238 -5.70 1.64 -16.53
C CYS A 238 -6.97 2.52 -16.51
N ASN A 239 -6.99 3.58 -15.69
CA ASN A 239 -8.14 4.47 -15.52
C ASN A 239 -8.06 5.78 -16.31
N GLU A 240 -6.95 6.03 -17.00
CA GLU A 240 -6.84 7.14 -17.95
C GLU A 240 -7.99 7.11 -18.97
N PRO A 241 -8.70 8.23 -19.23
CA PRO A 241 -9.78 8.27 -20.21
C PRO A 241 -9.35 7.68 -21.55
N ALA A 242 -10.22 6.90 -22.20
CA ALA A 242 -9.95 6.29 -23.51
C ALA A 242 -9.49 7.29 -24.60
N ALA A 243 -9.84 8.58 -24.45
CA ALA A 243 -9.41 9.66 -25.32
C ALA A 243 -7.92 10.03 -25.21
N LEU A 244 -7.23 9.60 -24.15
CA LEU A 244 -5.80 9.80 -23.91
C LEU A 244 -4.97 8.53 -24.19
N ARG A 245 -5.58 7.52 -24.82
CA ARG A 245 -4.94 6.24 -25.13
C ARG A 245 -4.55 6.18 -26.60
N GLU A 246 -3.31 5.79 -26.85
CA GLU A 246 -2.85 5.52 -28.21
C GLU A 246 -3.38 4.15 -28.69
N ARG A 247 -3.98 4.10 -29.88
CA ARG A 247 -4.55 2.87 -30.43
C ARG A 247 -3.54 2.11 -31.28
N CYS A 248 -3.23 0.89 -30.85
CA CYS A 248 -2.38 -0.05 -31.58
C CYS A 248 -3.24 -0.96 -32.47
N ASP A 249 -3.66 -0.49 -33.65
CA ASP A 249 -4.48 -1.30 -34.59
C ASP A 249 -3.70 -2.41 -35.34
N GLY A 250 -2.47 -2.71 -34.91
CA GLY A 250 -1.59 -3.74 -35.46
C GLY A 250 -1.02 -3.44 -36.85
N SER A 251 -1.38 -2.31 -37.47
CA SER A 251 -0.94 -1.95 -38.83
C SER A 251 0.08 -0.83 -38.88
N THR A 252 0.16 -0.02 -37.82
CA THR A 252 1.01 1.18 -37.76
C THR A 252 1.90 1.16 -36.52
N ALA A 253 3.21 1.41 -36.69
CA ALA A 253 4.11 1.62 -35.57
C ALA A 253 3.74 2.92 -34.84
N VAL A 254 3.50 2.83 -33.53
CA VAL A 254 3.31 3.99 -32.67
C VAL A 254 4.69 4.50 -32.23
N PHE A 255 5.00 5.75 -32.57
CA PHE A 255 6.21 6.43 -32.09
C PHE A 255 5.83 7.35 -30.94
N ILE A 256 6.57 7.24 -29.84
CA ILE A 256 6.36 8.04 -28.64
C ILE A 256 7.56 8.97 -28.50
N ASP A 257 7.29 10.27 -28.49
CA ASP A 257 8.28 11.31 -28.20
C ASP A 257 7.71 12.17 -27.07
N GLU A 258 8.17 11.89 -25.85
CA GLU A 258 7.69 12.54 -24.63
C GLU A 258 8.82 13.29 -23.95
N ARG A 259 8.52 14.54 -23.58
CA ARG A 259 9.42 15.34 -22.76
C ARG A 259 9.16 14.99 -21.29
N ILE A 260 10.21 14.56 -20.58
CA ILE A 260 10.17 14.40 -19.12
C ILE A 260 10.85 15.63 -18.51
N ALA A 261 10.08 16.48 -17.85
CA ALA A 261 10.57 17.68 -17.20
C ALA A 261 9.67 18.07 -16.01
N CYS A 262 10.27 18.57 -14.93
CA CYS A 262 9.55 18.77 -13.68
C CYS A 262 8.49 19.89 -13.74
N ASP A 263 8.61 20.78 -14.72
CA ASP A 263 7.66 21.84 -15.09
C ASP A 263 6.55 21.36 -16.04
N ASP A 264 6.49 20.06 -16.34
CA ASP A 264 5.41 19.46 -17.10
C ASP A 264 4.36 18.91 -16.12
N PRO A 265 3.08 19.31 -16.22
CA PRO A 265 2.03 18.87 -15.31
C PRO A 265 1.71 17.37 -15.40
N THR A 266 2.30 16.65 -16.36
CA THR A 266 2.17 15.20 -16.49
C THR A 266 3.41 14.43 -16.01
N THR A 267 4.49 15.12 -15.60
CA THR A 267 5.67 14.49 -15.01
C THR A 267 5.50 14.34 -13.49
N VAL A 268 5.72 13.11 -13.03
CA VAL A 268 5.66 12.69 -11.63
C VAL A 268 7.09 12.50 -11.09
N GLY A 269 7.29 12.81 -9.82
CA GLY A 269 8.54 12.65 -9.07
C GLY A 269 9.00 13.94 -8.37
N PRO A 270 10.26 14.01 -7.90
CA PRO A 270 11.22 12.92 -7.88
C PRO A 270 10.92 11.89 -6.79
N ARG A 271 10.96 10.61 -7.17
CA ARG A 271 10.96 9.47 -6.24
C ARG A 271 12.27 8.72 -6.42
N ASP A 272 13.13 8.71 -5.41
CA ASP A 272 14.48 8.12 -5.48
C ASP A 272 15.31 8.59 -6.69
N GLY A 273 15.17 9.87 -7.04
CA GLY A 273 15.86 10.48 -8.18
C GLY A 273 15.25 10.14 -9.56
N GLU A 274 14.14 9.41 -9.59
CA GLU A 274 13.40 9.09 -10.81
C GLU A 274 12.30 10.12 -11.10
N LEU A 275 12.17 10.47 -12.38
CA LEU A 275 11.05 11.23 -12.94
C LEU A 275 10.38 10.36 -14.01
N TRP A 276 9.05 10.31 -14.03
CA TRP A 276 8.33 9.48 -15.00
C TRP A 276 7.02 10.10 -15.45
N LYS A 277 6.42 9.45 -16.46
CA LYS A 277 5.08 9.70 -16.96
C LYS A 277 4.38 8.36 -17.18
N TYR A 278 3.05 8.34 -17.02
CA TYR A 278 2.25 7.21 -17.48
C TYR A 278 1.76 7.46 -18.90
N ILE A 279 1.84 6.42 -19.73
CA ILE A 279 1.33 6.43 -21.11
C ILE A 279 0.48 5.18 -21.27
N ALA A 280 -0.79 5.35 -21.65
CA ALA A 280 -1.74 4.27 -21.83
C ALA A 280 -1.91 3.91 -23.32
N PHE A 281 -2.01 2.62 -23.61
CA PHE A 281 -2.25 2.09 -24.96
C PHE A 281 -3.51 1.22 -24.98
N GLU A 282 -4.31 1.33 -26.04
CA GLU A 282 -5.36 0.36 -26.38
C GLU A 282 -4.79 -0.63 -27.40
N VAL A 283 -4.78 -1.92 -27.04
CA VAL A 283 -4.33 -3.05 -27.89
C VAL A 283 -5.54 -3.92 -28.24
#